data_AF-A0AAC9IRF8-F1
#
_entry.id   AF-A0AAC9IRF8-F1
#
_cell.length_a   1.000
_cell.length_b   1.000
_cell.length_c   1.000
_cell.angle_alpha   90.00
_cell.angle_beta   90.00
_cell.angle_gamma   90.00
#
_symmetry.space_group_name_H-M   'P 1'
#
loop_
_entity.id
_entity.type
_entity.pdbx_description
1 polymer ?
#
loop_
_entity_poly.entity_id
_entity_poly.type
_entity_poly.pdbx_seq_one_letter_code
_entity_poly.pdbx_strand_id
1 'polypeptide(L)'
;MQTYSDNDFCSIENGVKYLFARMGAIYGASFSRHWDGVDQAIIRQTWGELLGRYATYKPSMDFALKHLGKFVPSAIEFKELCSQAGRIPDKPHTMIEKQLTTEEKVAVAKAKGEAMAQIAKFTRKVVA
;
A
#
# COMPACT_ATOMS: atom_id res chain seq x y z
N MET A 1 -8.69 15.41 4.26
CA MET A 1 -7.59 14.44 4.45
C MET A 1 -8.03 13.15 3.76
N GLN A 2 -7.27 12.61 2.79
CA GLN A 2 -7.65 11.31 2.19
C GLN A 2 -7.45 10.22 3.25
N THR A 3 -8.52 9.48 3.57
CA THR A 3 -8.48 8.33 4.47
C THR A 3 -7.90 7.13 3.74
N TYR A 4 -7.00 6.39 4.38
CA TYR A 4 -6.46 5.16 3.81
C TYR A 4 -7.58 4.13 3.56
N SER A 5 -7.56 3.50 2.38
CA SER A 5 -8.44 2.40 2.01
C SER A 5 -7.62 1.38 1.23
N ASP A 6 -7.60 0.11 1.66
CA ASP A 6 -6.83 -0.95 0.98
C ASP A 6 -7.26 -1.15 -0.49
N ASN A 7 -8.53 -0.89 -0.81
CA ASN A 7 -9.08 -1.04 -2.16
C ASN A 7 -8.49 -0.06 -3.19
N ASP A 8 -7.95 1.06 -2.71
CA ASP A 8 -7.34 2.10 -3.54
C ASP A 8 -5.94 1.68 -4.03
N PHE A 9 -5.36 0.66 -3.40
CA PHE A 9 -4.02 0.19 -3.73
C PHE A 9 -4.04 -1.00 -4.69
N CYS A 10 -2.96 -1.17 -5.44
CA CYS A 10 -2.72 -2.31 -6.32
C CYS A 10 -1.22 -2.57 -6.49
N SER A 11 -0.85 -3.70 -7.09
CA SER A 11 0.54 -3.94 -7.48
C SER A 11 0.96 -2.98 -8.59
N ILE A 12 2.26 -2.66 -8.65
CA ILE A 12 2.84 -1.77 -9.68
C ILE A 12 2.46 -2.24 -11.08
N GLU A 13 2.60 -3.55 -11.36
CA GLU A 13 2.28 -4.12 -12.66
C GLU A 13 0.82 -3.91 -13.05
N ASN A 14 -0.12 -4.11 -12.10
CA ASN A 14 -1.54 -3.90 -12.34
C ASN A 14 -1.88 -2.42 -12.54
N GLY A 15 -1.23 -1.52 -11.79
CA GLY A 15 -1.37 -0.08 -11.99
C GLY A 15 -0.89 0.36 -13.36
N VAL A 16 0.29 -0.10 -13.80
CA VAL A 16 0.81 0.21 -15.15
C VAL A 16 -0.09 -0.36 -16.24
N LYS A 17 -0.56 -1.61 -16.10
CA LYS A 17 -1.55 -2.20 -17.03
C LYS A 17 -2.83 -1.38 -17.11
N TYR A 18 -3.35 -0.94 -15.96
CA TYR A 18 -4.52 -0.05 -15.89
C TYR A 18 -4.28 1.26 -16.64
N LEU A 19 -3.15 1.93 -16.37
CA LEU A 19 -2.77 3.17 -17.05
C LEU A 19 -2.71 3.01 -18.57
N PHE A 20 -2.06 1.95 -19.05
CA PHE A 20 -1.92 1.69 -20.49
C PHE A 20 -3.27 1.43 -21.16
N ALA A 21 -4.15 0.68 -20.50
CA ALA A 21 -5.51 0.46 -21.00
C ALA A 21 -6.30 1.78 -21.08
N ARG A 22 -6.20 2.64 -20.06
CA ARG A 22 -6.89 3.94 -20.02
C ARG A 22 -6.34 4.91 -21.06
N MET A 23 -5.02 5.04 -21.16
CA MET A 23 -4.38 5.90 -22.16
C MET A 23 -4.64 5.41 -23.59
N GLY A 24 -4.66 4.10 -23.81
CA GLY A 24 -5.07 3.51 -25.09
C GLY A 24 -6.49 3.89 -25.48
N ALA A 25 -7.42 3.95 -24.52
CA ALA A 25 -8.79 4.41 -24.77
C ALA A 25 -8.90 5.93 -24.99
N ILE A 26 -8.05 6.74 -24.33
CA ILE A 26 -8.07 8.21 -24.45
C ILE A 26 -7.45 8.68 -25.77
N TYR A 27 -6.28 8.14 -26.14
CA TYR A 27 -5.51 8.59 -27.29
C TYR A 27 -5.66 7.68 -28.52
N GLY A 28 -6.28 6.51 -28.36
CA GLY A 28 -6.50 5.56 -29.45
C GLY A 28 -5.20 5.11 -30.12
N ALA A 29 -5.25 5.05 -31.46
CA ALA A 29 -4.11 4.60 -32.28
C ALA A 29 -2.82 5.42 -32.05
N SER A 30 -2.94 6.69 -31.65
CA SER A 30 -1.78 7.54 -31.35
C SER A 30 -0.95 6.99 -30.18
N PHE A 31 -1.59 6.36 -29.18
CA PHE A 31 -0.86 5.72 -28.08
C PHE A 31 -0.15 4.46 -28.53
N SER A 32 -0.84 3.58 -29.27
CA SER A 32 -0.26 2.32 -29.75
C SER A 32 0.93 2.56 -30.68
N ARG A 33 0.83 3.55 -31.57
CA ARG A 33 1.91 3.90 -32.52
C ARG A 33 3.08 4.64 -31.88
N HIS A 34 2.86 5.27 -30.72
CA HIS A 34 3.93 5.99 -30.02
C HIS A 34 5.09 5.07 -29.61
N TRP A 35 4.79 3.79 -29.46
CA TRP A 35 5.70 2.75 -28.98
C TRP A 35 6.01 1.70 -30.06
N ASP A 36 5.69 1.99 -31.33
CA ASP A 36 5.94 1.07 -32.44
C ASP A 36 7.44 0.74 -32.53
N GLY A 37 7.77 -0.55 -32.71
CA GLY A 37 9.14 -1.03 -32.73
C GLY A 37 9.83 -1.19 -31.37
N VAL A 38 9.16 -0.88 -30.25
CA VAL A 38 9.72 -1.02 -28.89
C VAL A 38 9.03 -2.15 -28.12
N ASP A 39 9.80 -2.95 -27.38
CA ASP A 39 9.25 -4.03 -26.55
C ASP A 39 8.36 -3.47 -25.42
N GLN A 40 7.08 -3.86 -25.43
CA GLN A 40 6.10 -3.48 -24.43
C GLN A 40 6.47 -3.90 -23.00
N ALA A 41 7.25 -4.97 -22.83
CA ALA A 41 7.73 -5.37 -21.50
C ALA A 41 8.67 -4.30 -20.92
N ILE A 42 9.63 -3.83 -21.71
CA ILE A 42 10.59 -2.79 -21.32
C ILE A 42 9.88 -1.47 -21.02
N ILE A 43 8.88 -1.10 -21.82
CA ILE A 43 8.12 0.14 -21.60
C ILE A 43 7.38 0.05 -20.25
N ARG A 44 6.65 -1.04 -20.00
CA ARG A 44 5.90 -1.20 -18.75
C ARG A 44 6.82 -1.27 -17.53
N GLN A 45 7.98 -1.91 -17.66
CA GLN A 45 9.00 -1.92 -16.61
C GLN A 45 9.50 -0.50 -16.31
N THR A 46 9.91 0.24 -17.35
CA THR A 46 10.37 1.63 -17.23
C THR A 46 9.32 2.52 -16.57
N TRP A 47 8.05 2.38 -16.97
CA TRP A 47 6.94 3.11 -16.35
C TRP A 47 6.75 2.74 -14.89
N GLY A 48 6.84 1.45 -14.55
CA GLY A 48 6.74 0.97 -13.17
C GLY A 48 7.86 1.52 -12.27
N GLU A 49 9.09 1.55 -12.77
CA GLU A 49 10.26 2.09 -12.06
C GLU A 49 10.14 3.61 -11.84
N LEU A 50 9.75 4.36 -12.89
CA LEU A 50 9.65 5.81 -12.81
C LEU A 50 8.49 6.28 -11.92
N LEU A 51 7.33 5.64 -12.04
CA LEU A 51 6.14 5.97 -11.24
C LEU A 51 6.25 5.47 -9.80
N GLY A 52 6.89 4.32 -9.57
CA GLY A 52 7.09 3.74 -8.24
C GLY A 52 5.78 3.68 -7.44
N ARG A 53 5.74 4.38 -6.29
CA ARG A 53 4.58 4.41 -5.39
C ARG A 53 3.31 4.95 -6.08
N TYR A 54 3.43 5.86 -7.05
CA TYR A 54 2.25 6.39 -7.76
C TYR A 54 1.53 5.32 -8.57
N ALA A 55 2.26 4.35 -9.14
CA ALA A 55 1.66 3.22 -9.84
C ALA A 55 0.94 2.23 -8.91
N THR A 56 1.07 2.37 -7.59
CA THR A 56 0.36 1.52 -6.62
C THR A 56 -0.93 2.12 -6.10
N TYR A 57 -1.21 3.41 -6.35
CA TYR A 57 -2.34 4.13 -5.75
C TYR A 57 -3.29 4.70 -6.82
N LYS A 58 -4.46 4.06 -6.98
CA LYS A 58 -5.44 4.38 -8.03
C LYS A 58 -5.93 5.84 -8.00
N PRO A 59 -6.24 6.47 -6.85
CA PRO A 59 -6.73 7.84 -6.85
C PRO A 59 -5.74 8.86 -7.45
N SER A 60 -4.42 8.66 -7.26
CA SER A 60 -3.40 9.52 -7.88
C SER A 60 -3.32 9.29 -9.40
N MET A 61 -3.38 8.03 -9.83
CA MET A 61 -3.45 7.67 -11.26
C MET A 61 -4.70 8.24 -11.93
N ASP A 62 -5.87 8.12 -11.30
CA ASP A 62 -7.15 8.63 -11.82
C ASP A 62 -7.17 10.15 -11.87
N PHE A 63 -6.54 10.82 -10.91
CA PHE A 63 -6.34 12.27 -10.97
C PHE A 63 -5.49 12.64 -12.19
N ALA A 64 -4.33 12.00 -12.38
CA ALA A 64 -3.45 12.26 -13.51
C ALA A 64 -4.14 12.00 -14.86
N LEU A 65 -4.88 10.89 -14.98
CA LEU A 65 -5.66 10.53 -16.17
C LEU A 65 -6.71 11.60 -16.54
N LYS A 66 -7.28 12.32 -15.56
CA LYS A 66 -8.26 13.40 -15.79
C LYS A 66 -7.60 14.71 -16.24
N HIS A 67 -6.31 14.89 -15.97
CA HIS A 67 -5.54 16.09 -16.31
C HIS A 67 -4.60 15.88 -17.50
N LEU A 68 -4.84 14.80 -18.25
CA LEU A 68 -4.08 14.49 -19.45
C LEU A 68 -4.26 15.55 -20.54
N GLY A 69 -3.14 15.91 -21.18
CA GLY A 69 -3.12 16.84 -22.30
C GLY A 69 -3.52 16.20 -23.63
N LYS A 70 -3.42 16.98 -24.71
CA LYS A 70 -3.75 16.55 -26.08
C LYS A 70 -2.80 15.46 -26.62
N PHE A 71 -1.55 15.43 -26.15
CA PHE A 71 -0.52 14.50 -26.61
C PHE A 71 -0.29 13.38 -25.60
N VAL A 72 0.15 12.23 -26.10
CA VAL A 72 0.54 11.10 -25.25
C VAL A 72 1.70 11.54 -24.35
N PRO A 73 1.58 11.45 -23.02
CA PRO A 73 2.65 11.86 -22.12
C PRO A 73 3.74 10.79 -22.04
N SER A 74 4.94 11.23 -21.70
CA SER A 74 6.00 10.38 -21.18
C SER A 74 5.71 9.92 -19.75
N ALA A 75 6.41 8.89 -19.27
CA ALA A 75 6.31 8.44 -17.89
C ALA A 75 6.69 9.54 -16.87
N ILE A 76 7.60 10.45 -17.25
CA ILE A 76 8.07 11.55 -16.42
C ILE A 76 6.96 12.59 -16.27
N GLU A 77 6.36 13.04 -17.38
CA GLU A 77 5.24 13.98 -17.36
C GLU A 77 4.04 13.40 -16.60
N PHE A 78 3.75 12.11 -16.79
CA PHE A 78 2.67 11.46 -16.06
C PHE A 78 2.93 11.41 -14.54
N LYS A 79 4.18 11.21 -14.13
CA LYS A 79 4.59 11.26 -12.71
C LYS A 79 4.36 12.64 -12.11
N GLU A 80 4.64 13.70 -12.86
CA GLU A 80 4.40 15.08 -12.43
C GLU A 80 2.90 15.38 -12.27
N LEU A 81 2.05 14.78 -13.10
CA LEU A 81 0.59 14.85 -12.91
C LEU A 81 0.14 14.08 -11.67
N CYS A 82 0.74 12.92 -11.40
CA CYS A 82 0.44 12.11 -10.21
C CYS A 82 0.80 12.85 -8.91
N SER A 83 1.91 13.60 -8.90
CA SER A 83 2.36 14.33 -7.71
C SER A 83 1.43 15.48 -7.32
N GLN A 84 0.72 16.06 -8.30
CA GLN A 84 -0.28 17.11 -8.09
C GLN A 84 -1.54 16.61 -7.38
N ALA A 85 -1.81 15.29 -7.39
CA ALA A 85 -2.95 14.69 -6.69
C ALA A 85 -2.84 14.75 -5.14
N GLY A 86 -1.67 15.13 -4.62
CA GLY A 86 -1.37 15.23 -3.20
C GLY A 86 -0.72 13.98 -2.61
N ARG A 87 -0.65 13.93 -1.27
CA ARG A 87 0.04 12.87 -0.52
C ARG A 87 -0.72 11.55 -0.59
N ILE A 88 -0.01 10.47 -0.93
CA ILE A 88 -0.51 9.10 -0.85
C ILE A 88 -0.59 8.69 0.64
N PRO A 89 -1.74 8.21 1.14
CA PRO A 89 -1.87 7.72 2.51
C PRO A 89 -0.90 6.57 2.80
N ASP A 90 -0.34 6.55 4.00
CA ASP A 90 0.48 5.44 4.49
C ASP A 90 -0.44 4.36 5.09
N LYS A 91 -0.09 3.10 4.88
CA LYS A 91 -0.82 1.99 5.49
C LYS A 91 -0.72 2.12 7.01
N PRO A 92 -1.84 2.09 7.75
CA PRO A 92 -1.78 2.10 9.21
C PRO A 92 -0.94 0.91 9.65
N HIS A 93 0.15 1.18 10.36
CA HIS A 93 0.99 0.12 10.92
C HIS A 93 0.16 -0.65 11.93
N THR A 94 -0.16 -1.92 11.65
CA THR A 94 -0.58 -2.85 12.68
C THR A 94 0.59 -2.99 13.63
N MET A 95 0.46 -2.48 14.86
CA MET A 95 1.42 -2.79 15.91
C MET A 95 1.51 -4.31 16.01
N ILE A 96 2.69 -4.87 15.74
CA ILE A 96 2.93 -6.29 16.00
C ILE A 96 2.89 -6.45 17.52
N GLU A 97 1.83 -7.07 18.05
CA GLU A 97 1.79 -7.41 19.46
C GLU A 97 2.94 -8.38 19.76
N LYS A 98 3.78 -8.06 20.76
CA LYS A 98 4.87 -8.94 21.19
C LYS A 98 4.28 -10.30 21.59
N GLN A 99 4.52 -11.32 20.77
CA GLN A 99 4.22 -12.70 21.13
C GLN A 99 5.28 -13.16 22.14
N LEU A 100 4.84 -13.55 23.35
CA LEU A 100 5.75 -14.15 24.33
C LEU A 100 6.28 -15.48 23.78
N THR A 101 7.58 -15.71 23.95
CA THR A 101 8.19 -17.02 23.68
C THR A 101 7.61 -18.11 24.59
N THR A 102 7.81 -19.38 24.22
CA THR A 102 7.32 -20.52 25.03
C THR A 102 7.85 -20.47 26.46
N GLU A 103 9.11 -20.08 26.64
CA GLU A 103 9.75 -19.94 27.95
C GLU A 103 9.15 -18.78 28.76
N GLU A 104 8.92 -17.62 28.13
CA GLU A 104 8.26 -16.49 28.76
C GLU A 104 6.80 -16.82 29.15
N LYS A 105 6.07 -17.59 28.34
CA LYS A 105 4.70 -18.05 28.66
C LYS A 105 4.68 -18.93 29.91
N VAL A 106 5.65 -19.84 30.04
CA VAL A 106 5.78 -20.72 31.22
C VAL A 106 6.13 -19.90 32.46
N ALA A 107 7.05 -18.93 32.35
CA ALA A 107 7.41 -18.05 33.47
C ALA A 107 6.21 -17.21 33.96
N VAL A 108 5.43 -16.64 33.04
CA VAL A 108 4.22 -15.88 33.37
C VAL A 108 3.16 -16.77 34.02
N ALA A 109 2.96 -17.99 33.53
CA ALA A 109 2.01 -18.93 34.12
C ALA A 109 2.38 -19.30 35.56
N LYS A 110 3.68 -19.55 35.82
CA LYS A 110 4.19 -19.85 37.16
C LYS A 110 4.00 -18.66 38.13
N ALA A 111 4.40 -17.46 37.70
CA ALA A 111 4.23 -16.25 38.50
C ALA A 111 2.75 -15.96 38.82
N LYS A 112 1.85 -16.19 37.86
CA LYS A 112 0.40 -16.06 38.07
C LYS A 112 -0.14 -17.06 39.10
N GLY A 113 0.31 -18.31 39.06
CA GLY A 113 -0.06 -19.34 40.03
C GLY A 113 0.40 -18.99 41.45
N GLU A 114 1.63 -18.53 41.60
CA GLU A 114 2.18 -18.09 42.89
C GLU A 114 1.43 -16.86 43.44
N ALA A 115 1.15 -15.88 42.60
CA ALA A 115 0.35 -14.71 42.98
C ALA A 115 -1.07 -15.09 43.42
N MET A 116 -1.75 -15.98 42.69
CA MET A 116 -3.08 -16.46 43.07
C MET A 116 -3.07 -17.22 44.41
N ALA A 117 -2.06 -18.03 44.67
CA ALA A 117 -1.92 -18.74 45.95
C ALA A 117 -1.70 -17.77 47.12
N GLN A 118 -0.94 -16.69 46.91
CA GLN A 118 -0.77 -15.63 47.91
C GLN A 118 -2.09 -14.89 48.15
N ILE A 119 -2.80 -14.50 47.09
CA ILE A 119 -4.11 -13.85 47.21
C ILE A 119 -5.07 -14.74 48.01
N ALA A 120 -5.16 -16.04 47.68
CA ALA A 120 -6.02 -16.98 48.41
C ALA A 120 -5.68 -17.10 49.90
N LYS A 121 -4.38 -17.08 50.25
CA LYS A 121 -3.93 -17.08 51.65
C LYS A 121 -4.30 -15.79 52.38
N PHE A 122 -4.17 -14.64 51.71
CA PHE A 122 -4.58 -13.35 52.26
C PHE A 122 -6.10 -13.29 52.44
N THR A 123 -6.89 -13.65 51.44
CA THR A 123 -8.36 -13.67 51.54
C THR A 123 -8.85 -14.61 52.65
N ARG A 124 -8.24 -15.79 52.81
CA ARG A 124 -8.58 -16.71 53.90
C ARG A 124 -8.25 -16.17 55.29
N LYS A 125 -7.21 -15.32 55.43
CA LYS A 125 -6.86 -14.66 56.69
C LYS A 125 -7.75 -13.46 57.04
N VAL A 126 -8.45 -12.86 56.07
CA VAL A 126 -9.31 -11.68 56.27
C VAL A 126 -10.75 -12.05 56.65
N VAL A 127 -11.16 -13.30 56.38
CA VAL A 127 -12.52 -13.82 56.64
C VAL A 127 -12.60 -14.66 57.93
N ALA A 128 -11.49 -14.82 58.67
CA ALA A 128 -11.42 -15.50 59.96
C ALA A 128 -11.25 -14.47 61.09
#